data_AF-A0A438G0I0-F1
#
_entry.id   AF-A0A438G0I0-F1
#
_cell.length_a   1.000
_cell.length_b   1.000
_cell.length_c   1.000
_cell.angle_alpha   90.00
_cell.angle_beta   90.00
_cell.angle_gamma   90.00
#
_symmetry.space_group_name_H-M   'P 1'
#
loop_
_entity.id
_entity.type
_entity.pdbx_description
1 polymer ?
#
loop_
_entity_poly.entity_id
_entity_poly.type
_entity_poly.pdbx_seq_one_letter_code
_entity_poly.pdbx_strand_id
1 'polypeptide(L)'
;MASAHGFASSLMSPTELGFTLSSSFSIQRPRFIVPKFSRSFLGNIVQGQLQSATTKTLAGAGVFFARRKGFVCALEVFEWLRKENRVDKETMELMVSIMCSWVKKLIEGEHDVGDVVDLLVDMDCVGLKPGFSMIEKVISLYWEMEEKEKAVLFVKEVLRREIAYSEDDGDGHKGGPTGYLAWKMMAEGNYRGAVKLVIHLRESGLKPEVYSYLIAMTAVVKELNEFAKALRKLKGFTKSGLIAELDAENVELIEKYQSDLLADGVCLSNWVIQEGRSPLHGVVYERLLAMYICAGRDLRQKDNCGK
;
A
#
# COMPACT_ATOMS: atom_id res chain seq x y z
N MET A 1 -1.73 -8.82 31.72
CA MET A 1 -2.23 -7.53 31.18
C MET A 1 -1.13 -6.49 31.33
N ALA A 2 -0.36 -6.25 30.27
CA ALA A 2 0.48 -5.07 30.03
C ALA A 2 1.13 -5.22 28.63
N SER A 3 0.78 -4.35 27.69
CA SER A 3 1.34 -4.19 26.33
C SER A 3 0.75 -2.89 25.79
N ALA A 4 1.42 -1.99 25.08
CA ALA A 4 2.78 -1.89 24.59
C ALA A 4 3.14 -0.39 24.57
N HIS A 5 4.33 -0.04 25.06
CA HIS A 5 4.99 1.21 24.73
C HIS A 5 6.49 0.93 24.63
N GLY A 6 7.11 1.43 23.57
CA GLY A 6 8.56 1.59 23.48
C GLY A 6 9.24 0.64 22.51
N PHE A 7 9.34 1.05 21.25
CA PHE A 7 10.53 0.79 20.45
C PHE A 7 10.84 2.04 19.61
N ALA A 8 11.46 3.00 20.28
CA ALA A 8 12.19 4.09 19.66
C ALA A 8 13.46 4.29 20.50
N SER A 9 14.58 3.72 20.04
CA SER A 9 15.96 4.16 20.29
C SER A 9 16.94 3.04 19.95
N SER A 10 17.55 3.13 18.76
CA SER A 10 19.00 2.99 18.57
C SER A 10 19.27 2.84 17.08
N LEU A 11 19.70 3.93 16.43
CA LEU A 11 20.89 4.01 15.58
C LEU A 11 20.96 5.45 14.99
N MET A 12 22.18 6.01 15.02
CA MET A 12 22.50 7.44 14.93
C MET A 12 22.25 8.09 13.56
N SER A 13 22.02 9.41 13.59
CA SER A 13 21.88 10.30 12.43
C SER A 13 23.23 10.65 11.77
N PRO A 14 23.18 11.10 10.51
CA PRO A 14 23.92 12.30 10.15
C PRO A 14 23.10 13.24 9.26
N THR A 15 22.76 14.39 9.83
CA THR A 15 22.49 15.63 9.11
C THR A 15 23.81 16.11 8.51
N GLU A 16 23.87 16.32 7.19
CA GLU A 16 24.61 17.39 6.50
C GLU A 16 24.72 17.05 5.01
N LEU A 17 24.22 17.96 4.18
CA LEU A 17 24.74 18.38 2.87
C LEU A 17 23.57 18.96 2.07
N GLY A 18 23.35 20.26 2.25
CA GLY A 18 22.41 21.03 1.46
C GLY A 18 22.85 21.10 0.00
N PHE A 19 21.91 20.87 -0.90
CA PHE A 19 21.96 21.36 -2.28
C PHE A 19 20.53 21.65 -2.76
N THR A 20 20.32 22.90 -3.14
CA THR A 20 19.14 23.39 -3.86
C THR A 20 19.26 23.01 -5.32
N LEU A 21 18.26 22.33 -5.87
CA LEU A 21 18.07 22.28 -7.32
C LEU A 21 16.59 22.47 -7.68
N SER A 22 16.33 23.68 -8.16
CA SER A 22 15.21 24.04 -9.02
C SER A 22 15.20 23.15 -10.26
N SER A 23 14.05 22.55 -10.58
CA SER A 23 13.68 22.34 -11.98
C SER A 23 12.17 22.24 -12.14
N SER A 24 11.66 23.18 -12.91
CA SER A 24 10.28 23.31 -13.35
C SER A 24 10.00 22.27 -14.44
N PHE A 25 9.00 21.41 -14.26
CA PHE A 25 8.40 20.66 -15.35
C PHE A 25 6.89 20.92 -15.39
N SER A 26 6.47 21.70 -16.38
CA SER A 26 5.07 21.90 -16.72
C SER A 26 4.60 20.77 -17.63
N ILE A 27 3.68 19.95 -17.15
CA ILE A 27 2.91 19.01 -17.97
C ILE A 27 1.52 19.62 -18.17
N GLN A 28 1.21 20.03 -19.40
CA GLN A 28 -0.14 20.43 -19.78
C GLN A 28 -1.06 19.21 -19.75
N ARG A 29 -1.96 19.14 -18.76
CA ARG A 29 -3.06 18.17 -18.72
C ARG A 29 -4.32 18.74 -19.42
N PRO A 30 -5.19 17.91 -20.00
CA PRO A 30 -6.31 18.35 -20.83
C PRO A 30 -7.32 19.19 -20.03
N ARG A 31 -7.80 20.27 -20.63
CA ARG A 31 -8.88 21.10 -20.08
C ARG A 31 -10.18 20.31 -20.10
N PHE A 32 -10.77 20.08 -18.92
CA PHE A 32 -12.17 19.72 -18.81
C PHE A 32 -13.03 20.86 -19.39
N ILE A 33 -13.81 20.57 -20.43
CA ILE A 33 -14.88 21.46 -20.89
C ILE A 33 -16.07 21.24 -19.96
N VAL A 34 -16.21 22.09 -18.96
CA VAL A 34 -17.36 22.12 -18.05
C VAL A 34 -18.49 22.91 -18.71
N PRO A 35 -19.75 22.43 -18.73
CA PRO A 35 -20.88 23.27 -19.14
C PRO A 35 -20.99 24.47 -18.18
N LYS A 36 -20.94 25.68 -18.74
CA LYS A 36 -21.07 26.94 -18.00
C LYS A 36 -22.45 27.00 -17.34
N PHE A 37 -22.53 26.73 -16.04
CA PHE A 37 -23.66 27.20 -15.25
C PHE A 37 -23.57 28.72 -15.09
N SER A 38 -24.69 29.40 -15.35
CA SER A 38 -24.77 30.86 -15.24
C SER A 38 -24.40 31.31 -13.82
N ARG A 39 -23.51 32.31 -13.73
CA ARG A 39 -23.12 32.97 -12.47
C ARG A 39 -24.33 33.45 -11.65
N SER A 40 -25.46 33.72 -12.29
CA SER A 40 -26.70 34.11 -11.61
C SER A 40 -27.37 32.98 -10.81
N PHE A 41 -27.18 31.72 -11.21
CA PHE A 41 -27.84 30.59 -10.55
C PHE A 41 -27.11 30.18 -9.26
N LEU A 42 -25.78 30.24 -9.26
CA LEU A 42 -24.97 30.06 -8.05
C LEU A 42 -25.02 31.31 -7.14
N GLY A 43 -25.07 32.51 -7.72
CA GLY A 43 -25.18 33.76 -6.97
C GLY A 43 -26.42 33.82 -6.07
N ASN A 44 -27.59 33.41 -6.58
CA ASN A 44 -28.83 33.46 -5.80
C ASN A 44 -28.91 32.41 -4.69
N ILE A 45 -28.25 31.25 -4.84
CA ILE A 45 -28.20 30.22 -3.80
C ILE A 45 -27.22 30.62 -2.69
N VAL A 46 -26.11 31.27 -3.06
CA VAL A 46 -25.08 31.71 -2.11
C VAL A 46 -25.48 33.00 -1.37
N GLN A 47 -26.13 33.97 -2.03
CA GLN A 47 -26.57 35.22 -1.37
C GLN A 47 -27.70 35.00 -0.35
N GLY A 48 -28.58 34.01 -0.56
CA GLY A 48 -29.65 33.70 0.38
C GLY A 48 -29.20 32.96 1.65
N GLN A 49 -27.94 32.51 1.72
CA GLN A 49 -27.42 31.68 2.82
C GLN A 49 -26.18 32.27 3.51
N LEU A 50 -25.72 33.47 3.09
CA LEU A 50 -24.52 34.11 3.63
C LEU A 50 -24.78 35.17 4.72
N GLN A 51 -25.82 35.00 5.54
CA GLN A 51 -25.99 35.80 6.78
C GLN A 51 -25.99 34.98 8.07
N SER A 52 -25.73 33.67 8.01
CA SER A 52 -25.59 32.86 9.22
C SER A 52 -24.68 31.67 8.94
N ALA A 53 -23.37 31.94 8.99
CA ALA A 53 -22.36 30.90 9.07
C ALA A 53 -22.37 30.33 10.50
N THR A 54 -23.15 29.28 10.71
CA THR A 54 -22.99 28.38 11.85
C THR A 54 -23.54 27.03 11.43
N THR A 55 -22.81 25.96 11.75
CA THR A 55 -23.06 24.50 11.70
C THR A 55 -24.43 23.92 11.30
N LYS A 56 -25.53 24.65 11.38
CA LYS A 56 -26.90 24.28 10.97
C LYS A 56 -27.17 24.37 9.47
N THR A 57 -26.39 25.10 8.68
CA THR A 57 -26.63 25.24 7.22
C THR A 57 -26.24 24.02 6.41
N LEU A 58 -25.35 23.16 6.93
CA LEU A 58 -25.02 21.87 6.30
C LEU A 58 -26.08 20.78 6.57
N ALA A 59 -26.89 20.92 7.62
CA ALA A 59 -27.96 19.97 7.94
C ALA A 59 -29.18 20.12 7.02
N GLY A 60 -29.51 21.35 6.60
CA GLY A 60 -30.63 21.62 5.68
C GLY A 60 -30.33 21.28 4.22
N ALA A 61 -29.07 21.23 3.83
CA ALA A 61 -28.67 20.87 2.47
C ALA A 61 -28.85 19.36 2.20
N GLY A 62 -28.98 18.53 3.24
CA GLY A 62 -29.18 17.07 3.17
C GLY A 62 -30.27 16.58 2.23
N VAL A 63 -31.32 17.37 2.00
CA VAL A 63 -32.48 16.98 1.17
C VAL A 63 -32.28 17.31 -0.33
N PHE A 64 -31.38 18.24 -0.67
CA PHE A 64 -31.12 18.60 -2.08
C PHE A 64 -30.03 17.71 -2.73
N PHE A 65 -29.29 16.94 -1.93
CA PHE A 65 -28.16 16.09 -2.36
C PHE A 65 -28.56 14.71 -2.92
N ALA A 66 -29.85 14.41 -3.08
CA ALA A 66 -30.34 13.04 -3.30
C ALA A 66 -30.37 12.56 -4.77
N ARG A 67 -29.75 13.27 -5.73
CA ARG A 67 -29.83 12.87 -7.16
C ARG A 67 -28.53 12.88 -7.96
N ARG A 68 -27.39 13.23 -7.35
CA ARG A 68 -26.02 13.01 -7.83
C ARG A 68 -25.21 12.47 -6.65
N LYS A 69 -24.26 11.55 -6.88
CA LYS A 69 -23.41 10.94 -5.84
C LYS A 69 -23.00 12.03 -4.83
N GLY A 70 -23.50 11.98 -3.59
CA GLY A 70 -23.47 13.13 -2.66
C GLY A 70 -22.08 13.69 -2.35
N PHE A 71 -21.03 12.88 -2.53
CA PHE A 71 -19.64 13.32 -2.43
C PHE A 71 -19.23 14.28 -3.56
N VAL A 72 -19.77 14.14 -4.77
CA VAL A 72 -19.42 15.00 -5.92
C VAL A 72 -19.79 16.45 -5.62
N CYS A 73 -20.99 16.66 -5.07
CA CYS A 73 -21.42 17.99 -4.66
C CYS A 73 -20.56 18.55 -3.51
N ALA A 74 -20.13 17.70 -2.57
CA ALA A 74 -19.23 18.13 -1.51
C ALA A 74 -17.85 18.56 -2.05
N LEU A 75 -17.31 17.81 -3.03
CA LEU A 75 -16.06 18.15 -3.70
C LEU A 75 -16.18 19.43 -4.56
N GLU A 76 -17.31 19.65 -5.24
CA GLU A 76 -17.59 20.89 -5.98
C GLU A 76 -17.63 22.12 -5.04
N VAL A 77 -18.30 22.00 -3.89
CA VAL A 77 -18.34 23.07 -2.87
C VAL A 77 -16.94 23.34 -2.33
N PHE A 78 -16.15 22.30 -2.07
CA PHE A 78 -14.77 22.45 -1.62
C PHE A 78 -13.89 23.12 -2.68
N GLU A 79 -14.04 22.74 -3.95
CA GLU A 79 -13.30 23.36 -5.06
C GLU A 79 -13.61 24.86 -5.15
N TRP A 80 -14.87 25.25 -4.96
CA TRP A 80 -15.27 26.66 -4.92
C TRP A 80 -14.68 27.40 -3.71
N LEU A 81 -14.78 26.84 -2.50
CA LEU A 81 -14.20 27.42 -1.29
C LEU A 81 -12.69 27.62 -1.44
N ARG A 82 -12.00 26.67 -2.07
CA ARG A 82 -10.57 26.75 -2.35
C ARG A 82 -10.25 27.88 -3.32
N LYS A 83 -11.03 28.04 -4.40
CA LYS A 83 -10.86 29.15 -5.38
C LYS A 83 -11.06 30.52 -4.74
N GLU A 84 -11.91 30.62 -3.73
CA GLU A 84 -12.13 31.85 -2.96
C GLU A 84 -11.14 32.02 -1.79
N ASN A 85 -10.16 31.12 -1.64
CA ASN A 85 -9.18 31.12 -0.53
C ASN A 85 -9.84 31.09 0.86
N ARG A 86 -10.96 30.36 0.98
CA ARG A 86 -11.76 30.20 2.21
C ARG A 86 -11.57 28.83 2.86
N VAL A 87 -10.53 28.09 2.48
CA VAL A 87 -10.21 26.79 3.06
C VAL A 87 -9.13 26.97 4.12
N ASP A 88 -9.54 26.84 5.37
CA ASP A 88 -8.64 26.69 6.50
C ASP A 88 -8.34 25.20 6.78
N LYS A 89 -7.48 24.96 7.78
CA LYS A 89 -7.06 23.61 8.17
C LYS A 89 -8.27 22.77 8.64
N GLU A 90 -9.16 23.35 9.43
CA GLU A 90 -10.36 22.67 9.96
C GLU A 90 -11.31 22.24 8.83
N THR A 91 -11.51 23.10 7.83
CA THR A 91 -12.32 22.80 6.64
C THR A 91 -11.70 21.67 5.83
N MET A 92 -10.37 21.66 5.68
CA MET A 92 -9.66 20.58 4.99
C MET A 92 -9.80 19.25 5.73
N GLU A 93 -9.61 19.24 7.06
CA GLU A 93 -9.78 18.04 7.90
C GLU A 93 -11.23 17.51 7.86
N LEU A 94 -12.22 18.40 7.95
CA LEU A 94 -13.63 18.04 7.84
C LEU A 94 -13.94 17.40 6.48
N MET A 95 -13.41 17.96 5.39
CA MET A 95 -13.61 17.42 4.05
C MET A 95 -12.96 16.05 3.87
N VAL A 96 -11.76 15.84 4.39
CA VAL A 96 -11.11 14.51 4.41
C VAL A 96 -11.97 13.52 5.20
N SER A 97 -12.51 13.91 6.37
CA SER A 97 -13.40 13.07 7.19
C SER A 97 -14.69 12.69 6.45
N ILE A 98 -15.33 13.64 5.76
CA ILE A 98 -16.51 13.38 4.93
C ILE A 98 -16.16 12.39 3.82
N MET A 99 -15.03 12.57 3.13
CA MET A 99 -14.59 11.66 2.07
C MET A 99 -14.25 10.26 2.61
N CYS A 100 -13.59 10.15 3.77
CA CYS A 100 -13.38 8.87 4.46
C CYS A 100 -14.71 8.14 4.70
N SER A 101 -15.75 8.87 5.13
CA SER A 101 -17.08 8.29 5.34
C SER A 101 -17.70 7.81 4.04
N TRP A 102 -17.52 8.52 2.93
CA TRP A 102 -17.99 8.09 1.61
C TRP A 102 -17.25 6.86 1.09
N VAL A 103 -15.93 6.82 1.22
CA VAL A 103 -15.11 5.62 0.90
C VAL A 103 -15.66 4.41 1.65
N LYS A 104 -15.86 4.55 2.97
CA LYS A 104 -16.42 3.48 3.80
C LYS A 104 -17.80 3.03 3.30
N LYS A 105 -18.70 3.97 2.98
CA LYS A 105 -20.03 3.66 2.44
C LYS A 105 -20.00 2.96 1.08
N LEU A 106 -19.06 3.33 0.20
CA LEU A 106 -18.90 2.67 -1.09
C LEU A 106 -18.46 1.22 -0.90
N ILE A 107 -17.52 1.00 0.01
CA ILE A 107 -17.01 -0.34 0.32
C ILE A 107 -18.09 -1.20 0.99
N GLU A 108 -18.77 -0.69 2.01
CA GLU A 108 -19.87 -1.38 2.71
C GLU A 108 -21.10 -1.60 1.81
N GLY A 109 -21.31 -0.73 0.82
CA GLY A 109 -22.36 -0.86 -0.19
C GLY A 109 -22.01 -1.81 -1.34
N GLU A 110 -20.91 -2.56 -1.24
CA GLU A 110 -20.40 -3.49 -2.26
C GLU A 110 -20.24 -2.87 -3.66
N HIS A 111 -19.89 -1.57 -3.71
CA HIS A 111 -19.61 -0.91 -4.98
C HIS A 111 -18.33 -1.46 -5.64
N ASP A 112 -18.20 -1.22 -6.94
CA ASP A 112 -17.01 -1.63 -7.68
C ASP A 112 -15.75 -0.93 -7.15
N VAL A 113 -14.61 -1.61 -7.23
CA VAL A 113 -13.32 -1.05 -6.83
C VAL A 113 -13.01 0.22 -7.63
N GLY A 114 -13.43 0.29 -8.89
CA GLY A 114 -13.32 1.47 -9.73
C GLY A 114 -14.02 2.70 -9.13
N ASP A 115 -15.20 2.55 -8.53
CA ASP A 115 -15.93 3.66 -7.90
C ASP A 115 -15.16 4.26 -6.71
N VAL A 116 -14.48 3.41 -5.92
CA VAL A 116 -13.65 3.86 -4.79
C VAL A 116 -12.41 4.59 -5.29
N VAL A 117 -11.79 4.07 -6.35
CA VAL A 117 -10.62 4.72 -6.97
C VAL A 117 -10.99 6.04 -7.65
N ASP A 118 -12.12 6.10 -8.35
CA ASP A 118 -12.64 7.33 -8.95
C ASP A 118 -12.82 8.42 -7.89
N LEU A 119 -13.36 8.08 -6.72
CA LEU A 119 -13.46 9.02 -5.60
C LEU A 119 -12.09 9.54 -5.15
N LEU A 120 -11.07 8.67 -5.02
CA LEU A 120 -9.72 9.11 -4.66
C LEU A 120 -9.10 10.04 -5.71
N VAL A 121 -9.35 9.77 -6.99
CA VAL A 121 -8.91 10.64 -8.10
C VAL A 121 -9.62 11.99 -8.05
N ASP A 122 -10.94 12.00 -7.82
CA ASP A 122 -11.73 13.23 -7.69
C ASP A 122 -11.25 14.07 -6.51
N MET A 123 -10.91 13.44 -5.38
CA MET A 123 -10.31 14.09 -4.22
C MET A 123 -8.98 14.77 -4.54
N ASP A 124 -8.08 14.09 -5.26
CA ASP A 124 -6.80 14.65 -5.66
C ASP A 124 -6.99 15.84 -6.62
N CYS A 125 -7.96 15.74 -7.55
CA CYS A 125 -8.30 16.78 -8.52
C CYS A 125 -8.79 18.09 -7.85
N VAL A 126 -9.57 17.99 -6.77
CA VAL A 126 -9.96 19.16 -5.96
C VAL A 126 -8.90 19.58 -4.94
N GLY A 127 -7.74 18.91 -4.94
CA GLY A 127 -6.58 19.20 -4.11
C GLY A 127 -6.73 18.87 -2.63
N LEU A 128 -7.62 17.92 -2.29
CA LEU A 128 -7.60 17.30 -0.97
C LEU A 128 -6.37 16.39 -0.79
N LYS A 129 -5.80 15.89 -1.90
CA LYS A 129 -4.62 15.02 -1.94
C LYS A 129 -4.74 13.85 -0.95
N PRO A 130 -5.50 12.79 -1.28
CA PRO A 130 -5.57 11.61 -0.42
C PRO A 130 -4.18 10.98 -0.33
N GLY A 131 -3.48 11.27 0.77
CA GLY A 131 -2.16 10.69 1.04
C GLY A 131 -2.24 9.19 1.30
N PHE A 132 -1.08 8.59 1.56
CA PHE A 132 -0.98 7.14 1.79
C PHE A 132 -1.91 6.62 2.90
N SER A 133 -2.16 7.41 3.94
CA SER A 133 -3.09 7.06 5.02
C SER A 133 -4.50 6.70 4.54
N MET A 134 -5.00 7.36 3.49
CA MET A 134 -6.30 7.02 2.91
C MET A 134 -6.27 5.65 2.22
N ILE A 135 -5.20 5.37 1.49
CA ILE A 135 -4.99 4.08 0.80
C ILE A 135 -4.87 2.95 1.83
N GLU A 136 -4.07 3.13 2.88
CA GLU A 136 -3.96 2.16 3.98
C GLU A 136 -5.32 1.86 4.62
N LYS A 137 -6.16 2.89 4.75
CA LYS A 137 -7.51 2.76 5.31
C LYS A 137 -8.42 1.94 4.39
N VAL A 138 -8.40 2.21 3.08
CA VAL A 138 -9.16 1.44 2.08
C VAL A 138 -8.73 -0.02 2.08
N ILE A 139 -7.42 -0.28 2.04
CA ILE A 139 -6.87 -1.64 2.09
C ILE A 139 -7.35 -2.33 3.37
N SER A 140 -7.25 -1.66 4.53
CA SER A 140 -7.71 -2.22 5.80
C SER A 140 -9.21 -2.52 5.81
N LEU A 141 -10.05 -1.66 5.23
CA LEU A 141 -11.49 -1.89 5.17
C LEU A 141 -11.84 -3.12 4.33
N TYR A 142 -11.29 -3.26 3.13
CA TYR A 142 -11.49 -4.48 2.34
C TYR A 142 -10.97 -5.72 3.07
N TRP A 143 -9.84 -5.59 3.78
CA TRP A 143 -9.25 -6.69 4.53
C TRP A 143 -10.10 -7.13 5.73
N GLU A 144 -10.65 -6.17 6.48
CA GLU A 144 -11.53 -6.41 7.64
C GLU A 144 -12.88 -7.02 7.24
N MET A 145 -13.36 -6.73 6.02
CA MET A 145 -14.57 -7.35 5.47
C MET A 145 -14.31 -8.73 4.81
N GLU A 146 -13.10 -9.27 4.94
CA GLU A 146 -12.66 -10.52 4.30
C GLU A 146 -12.69 -10.51 2.75
N GLU A 147 -12.81 -9.33 2.14
CA GLU A 147 -12.84 -9.09 0.69
C GLU A 147 -11.41 -8.93 0.13
N LYS A 148 -10.57 -9.96 0.35
CA LYS A 148 -9.13 -9.93 0.05
C LYS A 148 -8.84 -9.76 -1.42
N GLU A 149 -9.65 -10.34 -2.30
CA GLU A 149 -9.55 -10.20 -3.76
C GLU A 149 -9.81 -8.76 -4.19
N LYS A 150 -10.82 -8.08 -3.59
CA LYS A 150 -11.09 -6.66 -3.86
C LYS A 150 -9.96 -5.77 -3.36
N ALA A 151 -9.32 -6.10 -2.24
CA ALA A 151 -8.12 -5.39 -1.77
C ALA A 151 -6.96 -5.48 -2.79
N VAL A 152 -6.74 -6.67 -3.38
CA VAL A 152 -5.72 -6.87 -4.43
C VAL A 152 -6.08 -6.08 -5.68
N LEU A 153 -7.35 -6.12 -6.12
CA LEU A 153 -7.82 -5.34 -7.27
C LEU A 153 -7.66 -3.83 -7.03
N PHE A 154 -7.95 -3.36 -5.82
CA PHE A 154 -7.77 -1.96 -5.44
C PHE A 154 -6.31 -1.53 -5.58
N VAL A 155 -5.36 -2.30 -5.03
CA VAL A 155 -3.94 -1.99 -5.18
C VAL A 155 -3.51 -2.00 -6.65
N LYS A 156 -3.99 -2.97 -7.46
CA LYS A 156 -3.72 -2.99 -8.91
C LYS A 156 -4.18 -1.71 -9.60
N GLU A 157 -5.38 -1.24 -9.29
CA GLU A 157 -5.97 -0.05 -9.91
C GLU A 157 -5.27 1.24 -9.44
N VAL A 158 -4.89 1.31 -8.16
CA VAL A 158 -4.08 2.42 -7.62
C VAL A 158 -2.73 2.51 -8.33
N LEU A 159 -2.03 1.40 -8.53
CA LEU A 159 -0.76 1.35 -9.27
C LEU A 159 -0.95 1.70 -10.75
N ARG A 160 -2.02 1.20 -11.38
CA ARG A 160 -2.32 1.43 -12.81
C ARG A 160 -2.58 2.91 -13.10
N ARG A 161 -3.25 3.62 -12.20
CA ARG A 161 -3.60 5.04 -12.35
C ARG A 161 -2.53 5.99 -11.81
N GLU A 162 -1.45 5.46 -11.23
CA GLU A 162 -0.37 6.22 -10.61
C GLU A 162 -0.92 7.32 -9.67
N ILE A 163 -1.92 6.96 -8.85
CA ILE A 163 -2.52 7.91 -7.91
C ILE A 163 -1.42 8.42 -7.00
N ALA A 164 -1.18 9.73 -7.02
CA ALA A 164 -0.10 10.36 -6.27
C ALA A 164 -0.38 10.30 -4.77
N TYR A 165 0.06 9.25 -4.11
CA TYR A 165 0.28 9.27 -2.67
C TYR A 165 1.63 9.96 -2.45
N SER A 166 1.60 11.23 -2.05
CA SER A 166 2.83 11.99 -1.84
C SER A 166 3.73 11.29 -0.83
N GLU A 167 4.99 11.05 -1.23
CA GLU A 167 6.11 10.73 -0.34
C GLU A 167 6.43 11.96 0.53
N ASP A 168 5.51 12.40 1.38
CA ASP A 168 5.75 13.57 2.24
C ASP A 168 5.25 13.29 3.66
N ASP A 169 6.15 12.73 4.46
CA ASP A 169 6.48 13.18 5.82
C ASP A 169 7.58 12.26 6.37
N GLY A 170 8.84 12.67 6.20
CA GLY A 170 9.98 12.45 7.12
C GLY A 170 10.42 11.04 7.54
N ASP A 171 9.69 9.97 7.22
CA ASP A 171 10.00 8.61 7.69
C ASP A 171 9.96 7.65 6.51
N GLY A 172 11.13 7.41 5.91
CA GLY A 172 11.34 6.65 4.67
C GLY A 172 11.05 5.15 4.77
N HIS A 173 10.06 4.75 5.57
CA HIS A 173 9.69 3.38 5.90
C HIS A 173 8.23 3.04 5.61
N LYS A 174 7.43 3.97 5.08
CA LYS A 174 6.06 3.69 4.66
C LYS A 174 6.08 3.01 3.29
N GLY A 175 6.16 1.68 3.30
CA GLY A 175 5.96 0.86 2.10
C GLY A 175 4.60 1.19 1.50
N GLY A 176 4.56 1.57 0.23
CA GLY A 176 3.32 2.01 -0.43
C GLY A 176 2.23 0.93 -0.50
N PRO A 177 1.17 1.16 -1.30
CA PRO A 177 0.01 0.28 -1.39
C PRO A 177 0.36 -1.22 -1.47
N THR A 178 1.37 -1.57 -2.27
CA THR A 178 1.80 -2.97 -2.44
C THR A 178 2.46 -3.52 -1.19
N GLY A 179 3.39 -2.76 -0.62
CA GLY A 179 4.11 -3.13 0.59
C GLY A 179 3.16 -3.33 1.79
N TYR A 180 2.19 -2.43 1.95
CA TYR A 180 1.22 -2.53 3.04
C TYR A 180 0.31 -3.75 2.93
N LEU A 181 -0.19 -4.04 1.71
CA LEU A 181 -1.01 -5.23 1.47
C LEU A 181 -0.20 -6.52 1.73
N ALA A 182 1.05 -6.58 1.27
CA ALA A 182 1.94 -7.69 1.55
C ALA A 182 2.19 -7.85 3.07
N TRP A 183 2.38 -6.73 3.80
CA TRP A 183 2.52 -6.75 5.25
C TRP A 183 1.25 -7.28 5.95
N LYS A 184 0.06 -6.88 5.51
CA LYS A 184 -1.23 -7.41 6.04
C LYS A 184 -1.31 -8.93 5.86
N MET A 185 -0.96 -9.44 4.67
CA MET A 185 -0.90 -10.89 4.42
C MET A 185 0.08 -11.60 5.36
N MET A 186 1.25 -11.01 5.59
CA MET A 186 2.24 -11.57 6.52
C MET A 186 1.77 -11.55 7.97
N ALA A 187 1.02 -10.53 8.39
CA ALA A 187 0.48 -10.43 9.74
C ALA A 187 -0.52 -11.57 10.06
N GLU A 188 -1.22 -12.06 9.04
CA GLU A 188 -2.10 -13.24 9.12
C GLU A 188 -1.36 -14.58 8.95
N GLY A 189 -0.04 -14.56 8.74
CA GLY A 189 0.78 -15.75 8.51
C GLY A 189 0.78 -16.25 7.06
N ASN A 190 0.16 -15.55 6.12
CA ASN A 190 0.20 -15.88 4.69
C ASN A 190 1.46 -15.31 4.01
N TYR A 191 2.63 -15.83 4.36
CA TYR A 191 3.91 -15.32 3.84
C TYR A 191 4.07 -15.63 2.35
N ARG A 192 3.81 -16.87 1.92
CA ARG A 192 3.90 -17.25 0.50
C ARG A 192 2.95 -16.45 -0.38
N GLY A 193 1.74 -16.16 0.09
CA GLY A 193 0.80 -15.30 -0.62
C GLY A 193 1.34 -13.89 -0.79
N ALA A 194 1.95 -13.32 0.25
CA ALA A 194 2.59 -12.00 0.18
C ALA A 194 3.70 -11.94 -0.88
N VAL A 195 4.56 -12.97 -0.93
CA VAL A 195 5.63 -13.09 -1.95
C VAL A 195 5.04 -13.11 -3.36
N LYS A 196 4.08 -14.02 -3.59
CA LYS A 196 3.43 -14.18 -4.90
C LYS A 196 2.70 -12.92 -5.36
N LEU A 197 2.05 -12.21 -4.44
CA LEU A 197 1.37 -10.96 -4.76
C LEU A 197 2.35 -9.94 -5.37
N VAL A 198 3.48 -9.69 -4.72
CA VAL A 198 4.45 -8.69 -5.17
C VAL A 198 5.08 -9.07 -6.50
N ILE A 199 5.45 -10.35 -6.67
CA ILE A 199 5.96 -10.89 -7.94
C ILE A 199 4.92 -10.74 -9.05
N HIS A 200 3.68 -11.18 -8.81
CA HIS A 200 2.61 -11.10 -9.79
C HIS A 200 2.33 -9.66 -10.22
N LEU A 201 2.30 -8.70 -9.29
CA LEU A 201 2.09 -7.28 -9.62
C LEU A 201 3.18 -6.77 -10.54
N ARG A 202 4.45 -7.10 -10.24
CA ARG A 202 5.58 -6.70 -11.08
C ARG A 202 5.54 -7.34 -12.46
N GLU A 203 5.30 -8.65 -12.53
CA GLU A 203 5.20 -9.40 -13.79
C GLU A 203 4.00 -8.96 -14.64
N SER A 204 2.95 -8.44 -14.02
CA SER A 204 1.80 -7.82 -14.72
C SER A 204 2.12 -6.46 -15.35
N GLY A 205 3.37 -5.99 -15.27
CA GLY A 205 3.80 -4.70 -15.80
C GLY A 205 3.48 -3.51 -14.91
N LEU A 206 2.98 -3.74 -13.69
CA LEU A 206 2.82 -2.68 -12.69
C LEU A 206 4.17 -2.37 -12.03
N LYS A 207 4.25 -1.23 -11.35
CA LYS A 207 5.45 -0.77 -10.65
C LYS A 207 5.21 -0.75 -9.14
N PRO A 208 5.36 -1.89 -8.44
CA PRO A 208 5.40 -1.90 -6.99
C PRO A 208 6.48 -0.99 -6.44
N GLU A 209 6.31 -0.51 -5.21
CA GLU A 209 7.30 0.36 -4.57
C GLU A 209 8.54 -0.46 -4.20
N VAL A 210 9.75 0.10 -4.25
CA VAL A 210 10.99 -0.65 -3.95
C VAL A 210 10.94 -1.31 -2.57
N TYR A 211 10.33 -0.65 -1.58
CA TYR A 211 10.16 -1.19 -0.23
C TYR A 211 9.21 -2.39 -0.18
N SER A 212 8.27 -2.53 -1.13
CA SER A 212 7.40 -3.69 -1.22
C SER A 212 8.17 -4.98 -1.50
N TYR A 213 9.22 -4.92 -2.32
CA TYR A 213 10.11 -6.06 -2.55
C TYR A 213 10.86 -6.44 -1.28
N LEU A 214 11.27 -5.46 -0.45
CA LEU A 214 11.93 -5.73 0.84
C LEU A 214 10.98 -6.40 1.85
N ILE A 215 9.70 -6.01 1.85
CA ILE A 215 8.66 -6.67 2.64
C ILE A 215 8.47 -8.11 2.14
N ALA A 216 8.37 -8.33 0.82
CA ALA A 216 8.27 -9.66 0.24
C ALA A 216 9.50 -10.54 0.55
N MET A 217 10.73 -9.99 0.49
CA MET A 217 11.93 -10.70 0.94
C MET A 217 11.84 -11.09 2.42
N THR A 218 11.28 -10.23 3.26
CA THR A 218 11.04 -10.56 4.68
C THR A 218 10.02 -11.69 4.82
N ALA A 219 9.00 -11.74 3.96
CA ALA A 219 8.05 -12.86 3.90
C ALA A 219 8.74 -14.18 3.50
N VAL A 220 9.64 -14.16 2.51
CA VAL A 220 10.45 -15.34 2.12
C VAL A 220 11.23 -15.89 3.32
N VAL A 221 11.93 -15.02 4.08
CA VAL A 221 12.67 -15.46 5.28
C VAL A 221 11.74 -16.10 6.31
N LYS A 222 10.58 -15.50 6.58
CA LYS A 222 9.60 -16.05 7.53
C LYS A 222 9.03 -17.39 7.07
N GLU A 223 8.69 -17.52 5.79
CA GLU A 223 8.21 -18.77 5.19
C GLU A 223 9.27 -19.88 5.29
N LEU A 224 10.53 -19.59 4.92
CA LEU A 224 11.63 -20.55 5.05
C LEU A 224 11.85 -20.98 6.51
N ASN A 225 11.71 -20.06 7.46
CA ASN A 225 11.86 -20.38 8.88
C ASN A 225 10.73 -21.29 9.40
N GLU A 226 9.48 -21.00 9.05
CA GLU A 226 8.35 -21.87 9.41
C GLU A 226 8.43 -23.23 8.72
N PHE A 227 8.83 -23.26 7.45
CA PHE A 227 9.11 -24.49 6.72
C PHE A 227 10.20 -25.32 7.39
N ALA A 228 11.31 -24.70 7.80
CA ALA A 228 12.38 -25.38 8.52
C ALA A 228 11.91 -25.95 9.87
N LYS A 229 11.06 -25.24 10.61
CA LYS A 229 10.44 -25.75 11.85
C LYS A 229 9.53 -26.94 11.57
N ALA A 230 8.69 -26.87 10.54
CA ALA A 230 7.82 -27.97 10.13
C ALA A 230 8.63 -29.21 9.72
N LEU A 231 9.71 -29.02 8.96
CA LEU A 231 10.60 -30.10 8.52
C LEU A 231 11.31 -30.77 9.71
N ARG A 232 11.74 -30.00 10.73
CA ARG A 232 12.31 -30.57 11.97
C ARG A 232 11.31 -31.44 12.72
N LYS A 233 10.04 -31.01 12.80
CA LYS A 233 8.96 -31.80 13.42
C LYS A 233 8.68 -33.09 12.64
N LEU A 234 8.59 -33.00 11.31
CA LEU A 234 8.40 -34.15 10.43
C LEU A 234 9.51 -35.19 10.61
N LYS A 235 10.78 -34.75 10.57
CA LYS A 235 11.93 -35.62 10.85
C LYS A 235 11.90 -36.22 12.26
N GLY A 236 11.37 -35.50 13.24
CA GLY A 236 11.13 -36.00 14.60
C GLY A 236 10.14 -37.17 14.62
N PHE A 237 9.02 -37.04 13.91
CA PHE A 237 8.00 -38.10 13.81
C PHE A 237 8.50 -39.35 13.08
N THR A 238 9.27 -39.16 12.01
CA THR A 238 9.94 -40.28 11.31
C THR A 238 10.91 -41.01 12.25
N LYS A 239 11.74 -40.27 13.02
CA LYS A 239 12.66 -40.87 13.99
C LYS A 239 11.97 -41.60 15.14
N SER A 240 10.79 -41.15 15.56
CA SER A 240 10.00 -41.83 16.58
C SER A 240 9.14 -42.98 16.02
N GLY A 241 9.25 -43.29 14.72
CA GLY A 241 8.48 -44.35 14.06
C GLY A 241 6.97 -44.09 13.97
N LEU A 242 6.54 -42.83 14.15
CA LEU A 242 5.11 -42.46 14.09
C LEU A 242 4.62 -42.28 12.65
N ILE A 243 5.54 -42.05 11.71
CA ILE A 243 5.28 -41.88 10.28
C ILE A 243 6.33 -42.72 9.54
N ALA A 244 5.94 -43.28 8.38
CA ALA A 244 6.87 -43.94 7.47
C ALA A 244 8.02 -43.00 7.05
N GLU A 245 9.13 -43.57 6.61
CA GLU A 245 10.21 -42.79 6.01
C GLU A 245 9.70 -42.06 4.77
N LEU A 246 10.22 -40.85 4.56
CA LEU A 246 9.89 -40.06 3.37
C LEU A 246 10.49 -40.77 2.15
N ASP A 247 9.64 -41.10 1.19
CA ASP A 247 10.09 -41.61 -0.11
C ASP A 247 10.82 -40.54 -0.92
N ALA A 248 11.41 -40.95 -2.04
CA ALA A 248 12.18 -40.08 -2.91
C ALA A 248 11.33 -38.92 -3.48
N GLU A 249 10.05 -39.17 -3.78
CA GLU A 249 9.14 -38.16 -4.32
C GLU A 249 8.85 -37.05 -3.30
N ASN A 250 8.58 -37.41 -2.05
CA ASN A 250 8.36 -36.46 -0.97
C ASN A 250 9.61 -35.61 -0.68
N VAL A 251 10.80 -36.22 -0.74
CA VAL A 251 12.07 -35.48 -0.60
C VAL A 251 12.24 -34.47 -1.74
N GLU A 252 11.97 -34.88 -2.99
CA GLU A 252 12.05 -34.00 -4.15
C GLU A 252 11.08 -32.81 -4.04
N LEU A 253 9.85 -33.03 -3.58
CA LEU A 253 8.87 -31.96 -3.37
C LEU A 253 9.32 -30.96 -2.30
N ILE A 254 9.93 -31.43 -1.21
CA ILE A 254 10.47 -30.59 -0.13
C ILE A 254 11.62 -29.71 -0.65
N GLU A 255 12.55 -30.31 -1.40
CA GLU A 255 13.70 -29.59 -1.97
C GLU A 255 13.27 -28.59 -3.04
N LYS A 256 12.29 -28.97 -3.88
CA LYS A 256 11.71 -28.09 -4.89
C LYS A 256 11.03 -26.88 -4.25
N TYR A 257 10.18 -27.09 -3.25
CA TYR A 257 9.51 -26.00 -2.53
C TYR A 257 10.51 -24.99 -1.98
N GLN A 258 11.57 -25.47 -1.33
CA GLN A 258 12.62 -24.64 -0.76
C GLN A 258 13.42 -23.88 -1.84
N SER A 259 13.72 -24.56 -2.95
CA SER A 259 14.47 -23.98 -4.08
C SER A 259 13.67 -22.90 -4.79
N ASP A 260 12.38 -23.13 -5.04
CA ASP A 260 11.45 -22.16 -5.63
C ASP A 260 11.36 -20.90 -4.75
N LEU A 261 11.22 -21.08 -3.43
CA LEU A 261 11.12 -19.97 -2.50
C LEU A 261 12.41 -19.15 -2.38
N LEU A 262 13.57 -19.80 -2.48
CA LEU A 262 14.86 -19.11 -2.59
C LEU A 262 15.00 -18.36 -3.91
N ALA A 263 14.55 -18.96 -5.02
CA ALA A 263 14.56 -18.31 -6.33
C ALA A 263 13.69 -17.04 -6.34
N ASP A 264 12.51 -17.08 -5.73
CA ASP A 264 11.65 -15.91 -5.51
C ASP A 264 12.40 -14.82 -4.72
N GLY A 265 13.08 -15.20 -3.63
CA GLY A 265 13.88 -14.28 -2.81
C GLY A 265 15.03 -13.61 -3.59
N VAL A 266 15.74 -14.37 -4.42
CA VAL A 266 16.79 -13.86 -5.31
C VAL A 266 16.20 -12.94 -6.38
N CYS A 267 15.07 -13.30 -6.97
CA CYS A 267 14.36 -12.48 -7.95
C CYS A 267 14.01 -11.10 -7.38
N LEU A 268 13.36 -11.09 -6.21
CA LEU A 268 13.03 -9.86 -5.47
C LEU A 268 14.27 -9.02 -5.15
N SER A 269 15.37 -9.66 -4.75
CA SER A 269 16.63 -8.96 -4.45
C SER A 269 17.20 -8.24 -5.67
N ASN A 270 17.13 -8.87 -6.85
CA ASN A 270 17.61 -8.28 -8.09
C ASN A 270 16.78 -7.03 -8.45
N TRP A 271 15.47 -7.07 -8.27
CA TRP A 271 14.62 -5.89 -8.48
C TRP A 271 14.94 -4.76 -7.51
N VAL A 272 15.20 -5.06 -6.23
CA VAL A 272 15.62 -4.04 -5.26
C VAL A 272 16.97 -3.42 -5.64
N ILE A 273 17.92 -4.21 -6.13
CA ILE A 273 19.24 -3.70 -6.53
C ILE A 273 19.15 -2.86 -7.82
N GLN A 274 18.26 -3.23 -8.75
CA GLN A 274 18.07 -2.51 -10.02
C GLN A 274 17.32 -1.19 -9.84
N GLU A 275 16.30 -1.15 -8.98
CA GLU A 275 15.42 0.02 -8.79
C GLU A 275 15.73 0.83 -7.54
N GLY A 276 16.37 0.20 -6.56
CA GLY A 276 16.69 0.80 -5.29
C GLY A 276 17.93 1.69 -5.34
N ARG A 277 18.00 2.58 -4.35
CA ARG A 277 19.21 3.38 -4.11
C ARG A 277 20.22 2.54 -3.32
N SER A 278 21.51 2.84 -3.51
CA SER A 278 22.64 2.19 -2.84
C SER A 278 22.46 1.87 -1.33
N PRO A 279 21.82 2.71 -0.49
CA PRO A 279 21.64 2.43 0.94
C PRO A 279 20.83 1.16 1.25
N LEU A 280 19.98 0.68 0.32
CA LEU A 280 19.17 -0.51 0.54
C LEU A 280 19.96 -1.81 0.36
N HIS A 281 21.15 -1.77 -0.26
CA HIS A 281 21.95 -2.96 -0.55
C HIS A 281 22.32 -3.75 0.70
N GLY A 282 22.69 -3.06 1.80
CA GLY A 282 23.01 -3.73 3.07
C GLY A 282 21.87 -4.61 3.56
N VAL A 283 20.66 -4.05 3.59
CA VAL A 283 19.46 -4.76 4.05
C VAL A 283 19.03 -5.87 3.08
N VAL A 284 19.35 -5.74 1.79
CA VAL A 284 19.14 -6.82 0.80
C VAL A 284 20.06 -8.00 1.11
N TYR A 285 21.36 -7.76 1.32
CA TYR A 285 22.32 -8.81 1.63
C TYR A 285 22.03 -9.51 2.95
N GLU A 286 21.63 -8.77 3.99
CA GLU A 286 21.21 -9.35 5.27
C GLU A 286 20.02 -10.31 5.09
N ARG A 287 19.01 -9.90 4.31
CA ARG A 287 17.83 -10.75 4.04
C ARG A 287 18.20 -11.98 3.23
N LEU A 288 19.02 -11.85 2.19
CA LEU A 288 19.51 -12.99 1.42
C LEU A 288 20.28 -13.98 2.30
N LEU A 289 21.20 -13.48 3.14
CA LEU A 289 21.93 -14.31 4.08
C LEU A 289 20.99 -15.06 5.02
N ALA A 290 19.99 -14.37 5.59
CA ALA A 290 18.98 -14.99 6.43
C ALA A 290 18.19 -16.09 5.68
N MET A 291 17.84 -15.89 4.41
CA MET A 291 17.18 -16.91 3.58
C MET A 291 18.05 -18.17 3.46
N TYR A 292 19.33 -18.02 3.11
CA TYR A 292 20.25 -19.17 2.97
C TYR A 292 20.46 -19.92 4.29
N ILE A 293 20.57 -19.19 5.41
CA ILE A 293 20.65 -19.78 6.75
C ILE A 293 19.37 -20.57 7.08
N CYS A 294 18.19 -19.98 6.87
CA CYS A 294 16.91 -20.67 7.11
C CYS A 294 16.75 -21.90 6.20
N ALA A 295 17.31 -21.84 4.99
CA ALA A 295 17.29 -22.96 4.08
C ALA A 295 18.27 -24.09 4.45
N GLY A 296 19.20 -23.87 5.38
CA GLY A 296 20.23 -24.85 5.72
C GLY A 296 21.19 -25.15 4.56
N ARG A 297 21.31 -24.24 3.59
CA ARG A 297 22.34 -24.31 2.57
C ARG A 297 23.59 -23.63 3.10
N ASP A 298 24.62 -24.40 3.40
CA ASP A 298 25.95 -23.84 3.65
C ASP A 298 26.40 -23.07 2.40
N LEU A 299 26.91 -21.84 2.57
CA LEU A 299 27.43 -21.00 1.48
C LEU A 299 28.67 -21.60 0.76
N ARG A 300 28.98 -22.88 1.00
CA ARG A 300 30.07 -23.66 0.39
C ARG A 300 29.58 -24.58 -0.71
N GLN A 301 28.86 -24.06 -1.70
CA GLN A 301 28.67 -24.79 -2.96
C GLN A 301 28.88 -23.91 -4.18
N LYS A 302 30.00 -23.17 -4.16
CA LYS A 302 30.79 -22.79 -5.32
C LYS A 302 32.24 -22.79 -4.86
N ASP A 303 32.91 -23.91 -5.14
CA ASP A 303 34.36 -24.08 -5.35
C ASP A 303 34.66 -25.59 -5.26
N ASN A 304 34.14 -26.33 -6.23
CA ASN A 304 34.66 -27.64 -6.61
C ASN A 304 34.46 -27.80 -8.13
N CYS A 305 35.13 -26.92 -8.87
CA CYS A 305 35.54 -27.20 -10.23
C CYS A 305 36.94 -26.60 -10.39
N GLY A 306 37.96 -27.45 -10.34
CA GLY A 306 39.35 -27.06 -10.61
C GLY A 306 40.34 -27.41 -9.49
N LYS A 307 40.60 -28.70 -9.30
CA LYS A 307 41.95 -29.30 -9.28
C LYS A 307 41.84 -30.82 -9.32
#